data_AF-A0A5C7FE15-F1
#
_entry.id   AF-A0A5C7FE15-F1
#
_cell.length_a   1.000
_cell.length_b   1.000
_cell.length_c   1.000
_cell.angle_alpha   90.00
_cell.angle_beta   90.00
_cell.angle_gamma   90.00
#
_symmetry.space_group_name_H-M   'P 1'
#
loop_
_entity.id
_entity.type
_entity.pdbx_description
1 polymer ?
#
loop_
_entity_poly.entity_id
_entity_poly.type
_entity_poly.pdbx_seq_one_letter_code
_entity_poly.pdbx_strand_id
1 'polypeptide(L)'
;MKLYYTIWVDCILRIKSQSQNRENWKFLSILFMGIAMSLNFIVISIFLSDLNMIDKIFIVKINFFIENSKLNSILGFIMSYFLPALLLNYSLVFYNRKYERLIEKYKYHNGRYIGTYLLISFLSLPIYALTAFLLLKLIK
;
A
#
# COMPACT_ATOMS: atom_id res chain seq x y z
N MET A 1 -12.68 9.40 5.01
CA MET A 1 -11.85 9.32 6.25
C MET A 1 -12.25 8.19 7.20
N LYS A 2 -13.53 7.97 7.52
CA LYS A 2 -13.94 6.96 8.52
C LYS A 2 -13.40 5.55 8.23
N LEU A 3 -13.60 5.05 6.99
CA LEU A 3 -13.13 3.72 6.59
C LEU A 3 -11.61 3.55 6.66
N TYR A 4 -10.86 4.54 6.16
CA TYR A 4 -9.39 4.53 6.20
C TYR A 4 -8.85 4.36 7.63
N TYR A 5 -9.37 5.15 8.57
CA TYR A 5 -8.96 5.04 9.97
C TYR A 5 -9.48 3.77 10.65
N THR A 6 -10.66 3.26 10.26
CA THR A 6 -11.13 1.95 10.71
C THR A 6 -10.16 0.84 10.27
N ILE A 7 -9.74 0.81 9.01
CA ILE A 7 -8.76 -0.17 8.50
C ILE A 7 -7.45 -0.08 9.29
N TRP A 8 -6.97 1.14 9.54
CA TRP A 8 -5.75 1.38 10.32
C TRP A 8 -5.83 0.89 11.76
N VAL A 9 -6.93 1.19 12.45
CA VAL A 9 -7.14 0.73 13.83
C VAL A 9 -7.26 -0.80 13.88
N ASP A 10 -7.95 -1.38 12.91
CA ASP A 10 -8.06 -2.83 12.77
C ASP A 10 -6.69 -3.49 12.52
N CYS A 11 -5.84 -2.87 11.68
CA CYS A 11 -4.46 -3.29 11.46
C CYS A 11 -3.62 -3.24 12.74
N ILE A 12 -3.59 -2.10 13.42
CA ILE A 12 -2.78 -1.89 14.62
C ILE A 12 -3.18 -2.87 15.71
N LEU A 13 -4.48 -3.00 15.99
CA LEU A 13 -4.96 -3.87 17.06
C LEU A 13 -4.76 -5.35 16.73
N ARG A 14 -4.92 -5.76 15.46
CA ARG A 14 -4.64 -7.12 15.01
C ARG A 14 -3.17 -7.50 15.14
N ILE A 15 -2.26 -6.58 14.83
CA ILE A 15 -0.82 -6.83 14.99
C ILE A 15 -0.45 -6.85 16.47
N LYS A 16 -0.97 -5.92 17.28
CA LYS A 16 -0.74 -5.86 18.73
C LYS A 16 -1.30 -7.07 19.49
N SER A 17 -2.37 -7.72 18.98
CA SER A 17 -2.93 -8.91 19.62
C SER A 17 -2.02 -10.14 19.54
N GLN A 18 -1.02 -10.14 18.64
CA GLN A 18 -0.06 -11.23 18.53
C GLN A 18 1.10 -10.99 19.50
N SER A 19 1.33 -11.93 20.43
CA SER A 19 2.35 -11.81 21.49
C SER A 19 3.77 -11.58 20.94
N GLN A 20 4.08 -12.17 19.80
CA GLN A 20 5.37 -12.04 19.12
C GLN A 20 5.68 -10.61 18.62
N ASN A 21 4.64 -9.77 18.44
CA ASN A 21 4.77 -8.45 17.83
C ASN A 21 4.74 -7.30 18.85
N ARG A 22 4.77 -7.58 20.16
CA ARG A 22 4.57 -6.56 21.21
C ARG A 22 5.53 -5.39 21.13
N GLU A 23 6.77 -5.61 20.70
CA GLU A 23 7.79 -4.56 20.59
C GLU A 23 7.78 -3.88 19.22
N ASN A 24 7.48 -4.64 18.15
CA ASN A 24 7.65 -4.21 16.76
C ASN A 24 6.34 -3.84 16.04
N TRP A 25 5.21 -3.83 16.74
CA TRP A 25 3.90 -3.62 16.11
C TRP A 25 3.79 -2.34 15.29
N LYS A 26 4.44 -1.24 15.70
CA LYS A 26 4.42 0.03 14.95
C LYS A 26 5.04 -0.14 13.58
N PHE A 27 6.26 -0.69 13.55
CA PHE A 27 6.99 -0.94 12.32
C PHE A 27 6.22 -1.90 11.41
N LEU A 28 5.72 -3.00 11.97
CA LEU A 28 4.93 -3.98 11.20
C LEU A 28 3.64 -3.37 10.62
N SER A 29 2.91 -2.57 11.42
CA SER A 29 1.68 -1.91 10.95
C SER A 29 1.96 -0.98 9.77
N ILE A 30 3.03 -0.18 9.90
CA ILE A 30 3.49 0.73 8.85
C ILE A 30 3.93 -0.03 7.60
N LEU A 31 4.68 -1.13 7.77
CA LEU A 31 5.17 -1.96 6.69
C LEU A 31 4.01 -2.58 5.90
N PHE A 32 3.08 -3.28 6.56
CA PHE A 32 1.96 -3.94 5.89
C PHE A 32 1.05 -2.95 5.16
N MET A 33 0.69 -1.85 5.81
CA MET A 33 -0.12 -0.81 5.18
C MET A 33 0.61 -0.08 4.06
N GLY A 34 1.91 0.17 4.24
CA GLY A 34 2.77 0.76 3.23
C GLY A 34 2.83 -0.09 1.97
N ILE A 35 3.08 -1.40 2.10
CA ILE A 35 3.13 -2.33 0.97
C ILE A 35 1.80 -2.33 0.23
N ALA A 36 0.69 -2.53 0.96
CA ALA A 36 -0.64 -2.57 0.35
C ALA A 36 -1.01 -1.27 -0.37
N MET A 37 -0.73 -0.12 0.24
CA MET A 37 -0.98 1.18 -0.38
C MET A 37 -0.07 1.43 -1.59
N SER A 38 1.17 0.93 -1.58
CA SER A 38 2.09 1.04 -2.73
C SER A 38 1.57 0.27 -3.94
N LEU A 39 1.02 -0.92 -3.72
CA LEU A 39 0.37 -1.71 -4.78
C LEU A 39 -0.82 -0.94 -5.37
N ASN A 40 -1.63 -0.33 -4.51
CA ASN A 40 -2.74 0.51 -4.97
C ASN A 40 -2.26 1.71 -5.79
N PHE A 41 -1.16 2.37 -5.38
CA PHE A 41 -0.57 3.46 -6.16
C PHE A 41 -0.03 3.02 -7.52
N ILE A 42 0.55 1.83 -7.63
CA ILE A 42 0.96 1.26 -8.92
C ILE A 42 -0.27 1.08 -9.82
N VAL A 43 -1.33 0.44 -9.32
CA VAL A 43 -2.55 0.19 -10.11
C VAL A 43 -3.18 1.50 -10.58
N ILE A 44 -3.28 2.49 -9.68
CA ILE A 44 -3.75 3.83 -10.03
C ILE A 44 -2.85 4.46 -11.10
N SER A 45 -1.53 4.35 -10.99
CA SER A 45 -0.60 4.91 -11.98
C SER A 45 -0.76 4.27 -13.35
N ILE A 46 -0.92 2.94 -13.41
CA ILE A 46 -1.18 2.22 -14.66
C ILE A 46 -2.49 2.71 -15.28
N PHE A 47 -3.56 2.73 -14.48
CA PHE A 47 -4.87 3.18 -14.95
C PHE A 47 -4.86 4.62 -15.47
N LEU A 48 -4.19 5.54 -14.77
CA LEU A 48 -4.03 6.93 -15.22
C LEU A 48 -3.20 7.04 -16.51
N SER A 49 -2.19 6.18 -16.68
CA SER A 49 -1.39 6.11 -17.90
C SER A 49 -2.24 5.63 -19.08
N ASP A 50 -3.08 4.62 -18.87
CA ASP A 50 -3.97 4.08 -19.92
C ASP A 50 -5.07 5.07 -20.33
N LEU A 51 -5.46 5.98 -19.42
CA LEU A 51 -6.36 7.11 -19.71
C LEU A 51 -5.65 8.31 -20.38
N ASN A 52 -4.36 8.21 -20.70
CA ASN A 52 -3.52 9.31 -21.20
C ASN A 52 -3.50 10.54 -20.28
N MET A 53 -3.75 10.36 -18.97
CA MET A 53 -3.68 11.45 -17.99
C MET A 53 -2.25 11.70 -17.50
N ILE A 54 -1.39 10.69 -17.62
CA ILE A 54 0.05 10.79 -17.37
C ILE A 54 0.80 10.11 -18.52
N ASP A 55 1.93 10.68 -18.94
CA ASP A 55 2.65 10.18 -20.11
C ASP A 55 3.22 8.77 -19.90
N LYS A 56 3.72 8.51 -18.69
CA LYS A 56 4.34 7.23 -18.31
C LYS A 56 4.16 6.97 -16.82
N ILE A 57 4.15 5.68 -16.47
CA ILE A 57 4.27 5.21 -15.08
C ILE A 57 5.55 5.79 -14.47
N PHE A 58 5.41 6.58 -13.40
CA PHE A 58 6.53 7.22 -12.72
C PHE A 58 7.31 6.21 -11.88
N ILE A 59 8.42 5.70 -12.43
CA ILE A 59 9.40 4.92 -11.68
C ILE A 59 10.73 5.68 -11.74
N VAL A 60 11.21 6.11 -10.58
CA VAL A 60 12.55 6.67 -10.42
C VAL A 60 13.56 5.63 -10.87
N LYS A 61 14.28 5.93 -11.95
CA LYS A 61 15.37 5.09 -12.42
C LYS A 61 16.60 5.34 -11.54
N ILE A 62 17.03 4.28 -10.89
CA ILE A 62 18.19 4.30 -10.01
C ILE A 62 19.28 3.46 -10.65
N ASN A 63 20.48 4.01 -10.80
CA ASN A 63 21.64 3.29 -11.31
C ASN A 63 22.77 3.24 -10.28
N PHE A 64 22.43 3.19 -8.98
CA PHE A 64 23.43 3.12 -7.90
C PHE A 64 24.21 1.80 -7.92
N PHE A 65 23.56 0.67 -8.23
CA PHE A 65 24.22 -0.64 -8.32
C PHE A 65 24.46 -1.01 -9.78
N ILE A 66 25.66 -0.72 -10.28
CA ILE A 66 26.05 -0.88 -11.69
C ILE A 66 25.79 -2.31 -12.20
N GLU A 67 26.01 -3.32 -11.36
CA GLU A 67 25.89 -4.74 -11.74
C GLU A 67 24.54 -5.38 -11.37
N ASN A 68 23.69 -4.70 -10.61
CA ASN A 68 22.47 -5.31 -10.08
C ASN A 68 21.21 -4.53 -10.44
N SER A 69 20.71 -4.80 -11.66
CA SER A 69 19.48 -4.23 -12.20
C SER A 69 18.23 -4.52 -11.35
N LYS A 70 18.21 -5.64 -10.61
CA LYS A 70 17.11 -5.98 -9.69
C LYS A 70 17.08 -5.06 -8.47
N LEU A 71 18.23 -4.84 -7.83
CA LEU A 71 18.32 -3.92 -6.67
C LEU A 71 17.96 -2.48 -7.08
N ASN A 72 18.42 -2.04 -8.24
CA ASN A 72 18.05 -0.75 -8.82
C ASN A 72 16.53 -0.62 -9.03
N SER A 73 15.87 -1.68 -9.52
CA SER A 73 14.42 -1.70 -9.73
C SER A 73 13.65 -1.68 -8.41
N ILE A 74 14.10 -2.43 -7.40
CA ILE A 74 13.51 -2.45 -6.05
C ILE A 74 13.64 -1.06 -5.41
N LEU A 75 14.81 -0.44 -5.47
CA LEU A 75 14.99 0.92 -4.96
C LEU A 75 14.11 1.91 -5.72
N GLY A 76 14.00 1.77 -7.05
CA GLY A 76 13.11 2.60 -7.85
C GLY A 76 11.66 2.50 -7.38
N PHE A 77 11.17 1.28 -7.13
CA PHE A 77 9.86 1.05 -6.53
C PHE A 77 9.73 1.68 -5.14
N ILE A 78 10.75 1.50 -4.28
CA ILE A 78 10.74 2.04 -2.92
C ILE A 78 10.61 3.56 -2.97
N MET A 79 11.42 4.24 -3.78
CA MET A 79 11.38 5.70 -3.88
C MET A 79 10.08 6.22 -4.51
N SER A 80 9.54 5.51 -5.50
CA SER A 80 8.40 5.99 -6.29
C SER A 80 7.05 5.74 -5.62
N TYR A 81 6.90 4.64 -4.87
CA TYR A 81 5.60 4.21 -4.37
C TYR A 81 5.60 3.94 -2.87
N PHE A 82 6.59 3.20 -2.37
CA PHE A 82 6.62 2.81 -0.96
C PHE A 82 6.91 3.97 -0.03
N LEU A 83 7.89 4.81 -0.34
CA LEU A 83 8.27 5.95 0.47
C LEU A 83 7.15 7.00 0.54
N PRO A 84 6.48 7.40 -0.57
CA PRO A 84 5.28 8.24 -0.49
C PRO A 84 4.16 7.63 0.36
N ALA A 85 3.89 6.33 0.22
CA ALA A 85 2.89 5.63 1.02
C ALA A 85 3.26 5.65 2.52
N LEU A 86 4.53 5.40 2.86
CA LEU A 86 5.04 5.49 4.23
C LEU A 86 4.87 6.89 4.81
N LEU A 87 5.30 7.93 4.09
CA LEU A 87 5.22 9.32 4.54
C LEU A 87 3.77 9.74 4.79
N LEU A 88 2.86 9.40 3.87
CA LEU A 88 1.43 9.68 4.01
C LEU A 88 0.84 8.96 5.23
N ASN A 89 1.10 7.67 5.36
CA ASN A 89 0.59 6.86 6.46
C ASN A 89 1.13 7.33 7.81
N TYR A 90 2.43 7.62 7.90
CA TYR A 90 3.04 8.14 9.11
C TYR A 90 2.41 9.48 9.51
N SER A 91 2.27 10.41 8.56
CA SER A 91 1.71 11.75 8.80
C SER A 91 0.24 11.72 9.26
N LEU A 92 -0.55 10.81 8.69
CA LEU A 92 -1.98 10.70 8.98
C LEU A 92 -2.28 9.92 10.26
N VAL A 93 -1.45 8.94 10.61
CA VAL A 93 -1.77 7.97 11.68
C VAL A 93 -0.82 8.08 12.87
N PHE A 94 0.49 8.19 12.65
CA PHE A 94 1.48 8.10 13.74
C PHE A 94 2.00 9.45 14.23
N TYR A 95 1.97 10.49 13.39
CA TYR A 95 2.42 11.84 13.74
C TYR A 95 1.71 12.36 15.00
N ASN A 96 2.48 12.91 15.95
CA ASN A 96 2.01 13.36 17.27
C ASN A 96 1.13 12.32 17.99
N ARG A 97 1.50 11.03 17.88
CA ARG A 97 0.80 9.90 18.51
C ARG A 97 -0.71 9.86 18.21
N LYS A 98 -1.13 10.37 17.05
CA LYS A 98 -2.54 10.37 16.61
C LYS A 98 -3.20 8.99 16.71
N TYR A 99 -2.43 7.91 16.52
CA TYR A 99 -2.92 6.54 16.60
C TYR A 99 -3.62 6.21 17.94
N GLU A 100 -3.22 6.83 19.05
CA GLU A 100 -3.83 6.58 20.37
C GLU A 100 -5.29 7.04 20.36
N ARG A 101 -5.52 8.28 19.92
CA ARG A 101 -6.87 8.84 19.72
C ARG A 101 -7.68 8.08 18.68
N LEU A 102 -7.04 7.55 17.65
CA LEU A 102 -7.72 6.74 16.63
C LEU A 102 -8.22 5.41 17.22
N ILE A 103 -7.39 4.73 18.01
CA ILE A 103 -7.76 3.46 18.66
C ILE A 103 -8.97 3.64 19.58
N GLU A 104 -9.02 4.75 20.32
CA GLU A 104 -10.17 5.06 21.19
C GLU A 104 -11.44 5.38 20.40
N LYS A 105 -11.30 6.06 19.25
CA LYS A 105 -12.43 6.55 18.45
C LYS A 105 -13.06 5.49 17.54
N TYR A 106 -12.27 4.57 17.00
CA TYR A 106 -12.73 3.62 15.99
C TYR A 106 -12.81 2.20 16.57
N LYS A 107 -13.92 1.53 16.29
CA LYS A 107 -14.17 0.16 16.77
C LYS A 107 -13.21 -0.83 16.09
N TYR A 108 -12.70 -1.78 16.88
CA TYR A 108 -11.97 -2.95 16.38
C TYR A 108 -12.93 -3.97 15.75
N HIS A 109 -12.56 -4.55 14.61
CA HIS A 109 -13.39 -5.49 13.85
C HIS A 109 -12.68 -6.83 13.64
N ASN A 110 -11.86 -7.23 14.62
CA ASN A 110 -11.13 -8.50 14.63
C ASN A 110 -10.19 -8.70 13.42
N GLY A 111 -9.71 -7.63 12.82
CA GLY A 111 -8.82 -7.69 11.65
C GLY A 111 -9.55 -7.92 10.32
N ARG A 112 -10.89 -7.94 10.29
CA ARG A 112 -11.65 -8.17 9.05
C ARG A 112 -11.40 -7.09 8.00
N TYR A 113 -11.39 -5.81 8.40
CA TYR A 113 -11.21 -4.71 7.45
C TYR A 113 -9.80 -4.67 6.88
N ILE A 114 -8.78 -4.90 7.72
CA ILE A 114 -7.40 -4.97 7.23
C ILE A 114 -7.20 -6.21 6.34
N GLY A 115 -7.76 -7.37 6.70
CA GLY A 115 -7.67 -8.57 5.87
C GLY A 115 -8.29 -8.36 4.49
N THR A 116 -9.50 -7.78 4.42
CA THR A 116 -10.15 -7.43 3.16
C THR A 116 -9.35 -6.39 2.37
N TYR A 117 -8.83 -5.35 3.02
CA TYR A 117 -8.02 -4.33 2.35
C TYR A 117 -6.74 -4.90 1.74
N LEU A 118 -6.01 -5.75 2.46
CA LEU A 118 -4.84 -6.44 1.93
C LEU A 118 -5.21 -7.30 0.73
N LEU A 119 -6.26 -8.13 0.86
CA LEU A 119 -6.71 -9.00 -0.23
C LEU A 119 -7.06 -8.21 -1.49
N ILE A 120 -7.83 -7.12 -1.37
CA ILE A 120 -8.17 -6.26 -2.50
C ILE A 120 -6.90 -5.63 -3.10
N SER A 121 -5.99 -5.14 -2.27
CA SER A 121 -4.76 -4.49 -2.74
C SER A 121 -3.87 -5.47 -3.52
N PHE A 122 -3.73 -6.71 -3.05
CA PHE A 122 -2.96 -7.75 -3.77
C PHE A 122 -3.65 -8.26 -5.03
N LEU A 123 -4.99 -8.34 -5.05
CA LEU A 123 -5.74 -8.80 -6.21
C LEU A 123 -6.00 -7.72 -7.26
N SER A 124 -5.85 -6.45 -6.91
CA SER A 124 -6.14 -5.32 -7.81
C SER A 124 -5.35 -5.40 -9.13
N LEU A 125 -4.04 -5.67 -9.06
CA LEU A 125 -3.17 -5.78 -10.23
C LEU A 125 -3.50 -6.97 -11.14
N PRO A 126 -3.62 -8.22 -10.66
CA PRO A 126 -3.98 -9.35 -11.53
C PRO A 126 -5.41 -9.21 -12.10
N ILE A 127 -6.36 -8.65 -11.35
CA ILE A 127 -7.70 -8.36 -11.87
C ILE A 127 -7.60 -7.34 -13.01
N TYR A 128 -6.84 -6.25 -12.80
CA TYR A 128 -6.62 -5.24 -13.85
C TYR A 128 -6.04 -5.87 -15.12
N ALA A 129 -4.95 -6.64 -14.99
CA ALA A 129 -4.28 -7.30 -16.11
C ALA A 129 -5.22 -8.25 -16.86
N LEU A 130 -6.04 -9.04 -16.14
CA LEU A 130 -7.04 -9.92 -16.74
C LEU A 130 -8.09 -9.13 -17.53
N THR A 131 -8.61 -8.04 -16.96
CA THR A 131 -9.61 -7.21 -17.64
C THR A 131 -9.05 -6.55 -18.90
N ALA A 132 -7.84 -6.01 -18.84
CA ALA A 132 -7.16 -5.43 -20.00
C ALA A 132 -6.94 -6.48 -21.10
N PHE A 133 -6.50 -7.69 -20.73
CA PHE A 133 -6.32 -8.79 -21.67
C PHE A 133 -7.63 -9.21 -22.37
N LEU A 134 -8.73 -9.33 -21.62
CA LEU A 134 -10.04 -9.67 -22.19
C LEU A 134 -10.55 -8.59 -23.15
N LEU A 135 -10.40 -7.30 -22.80
CA LEU A 135 -10.78 -6.19 -23.67
C LEU A 135 -9.98 -6.19 -24.98
N LEU A 136 -8.66 -6.41 -24.90
CA LEU A 136 -7.81 -6.52 -26.10
C LEU A 136 -8.22 -7.66 -27.02
N LYS A 137 -8.75 -8.77 -26.47
CA LYS A 137 -9.27 -9.89 -27.25
C LYS A 137 -10.62 -9.60 -27.90
N LEU A 138 -11.44 -8.71 -27.32
CA LEU A 138 -12.74 -8.32 -27.88
C LEU A 138 -12.63 -7.28 -29.01
N ILE A 139 -11.56 -6.48 -29.01
CA ILE A 139 -11.31 -5.42 -30.01
C ILE A 139 -10.57 -5.97 -31.25
N LYS A 140 -9.96 -7.15 -31.15
CA LYS A 140 -9.34 -7.88 -32.28
C LYS A 140 -10.32 -8.85 -32.92
#